data_AF-A0A9R1VSA2-F1
#
_entry.id   AF-A0A9R1VSA2-F1
#
_cell.length_a   1.000
_cell.length_b   1.000
_cell.length_c   1.000
_cell.angle_alpha   90.00
_cell.angle_beta   90.00
_cell.angle_gamma   90.00
#
_symmetry.space_group_name_H-M   'P 1'
#
loop_
_entity.id
_entity.type
_entity.pdbx_description
1 polymer ?
#
loop_
_entity_poly.entity_id
_entity_poly.type
_entity_poly.pdbx_seq_one_letter_code
_entity_poly.pdbx_strand_id
1 'polypeptide(L)'
;MERIRAISSAAYDHLMAREPTSWCMAYFSTGLACEAVENGIVECFNAIIVDARKKPLLAVLEKIGLYMMERAFNLKQEAEN
;
A
#
# COMPACT_ATOMS: atom_id res chain seq x y z
N MET A 1 26.20 0.73 -8.42
CA MET A 1 26.26 1.00 -6.96
C MET A 1 27.30 2.04 -6.57
N GLU A 2 28.29 2.34 -7.41
CA GLU A 2 29.32 3.34 -7.08
C GLU A 2 28.77 4.74 -6.81
N ARG A 3 27.66 5.12 -7.46
CA ARG A 3 26.95 6.38 -7.18
C ARG A 3 26.45 6.48 -5.74
N ILE A 4 25.99 5.37 -5.13
CA ILE A 4 25.56 5.35 -3.73
C ILE A 4 26.77 5.44 -2.81
N ARG A 5 27.87 4.75 -3.15
CA ARG A 5 29.15 4.83 -2.41
C ARG A 5 29.70 6.25 -2.39
N ALA A 6 29.58 6.98 -3.51
CA ALA A 6 30.01 8.37 -3.61
C ALA A 6 29.18 9.34 -2.74
N ILE A 7 27.91 9.00 -2.45
CA ILE A 7 27.04 9.79 -1.58
C ILE A 7 27.25 9.42 -0.11
N SER A 8 27.37 8.12 0.19
CA SER A 8 27.63 7.60 1.53
C SER A 8 28.21 6.19 1.49
N SER A 9 29.43 6.04 2.01
CA SER A 9 30.09 4.75 2.15
C SER A 9 29.34 3.85 3.13
N ALA A 10 28.87 4.39 4.26
CA ALA A 10 28.13 3.63 5.27
C ALA A 10 26.81 3.07 4.73
N ALA A 11 26.08 3.84 3.92
CA ALA A 11 24.85 3.37 3.27
C ALA A 11 25.16 2.27 2.23
N TYR A 12 26.26 2.43 1.49
CA TYR A 12 26.73 1.41 0.56
C TYR A 12 27.04 0.10 1.28
N ASP A 13 27.83 0.13 2.35
CA ASP A 13 28.21 -1.07 3.10
C ASP A 13 26.99 -1.77 3.71
N HIS A 14 26.05 -0.99 4.26
CA HIS A 14 24.80 -1.51 4.81
C HIS A 14 23.92 -2.20 3.75
N LEU A 15 23.87 -1.67 2.51
CA LEU A 15 23.13 -2.30 1.41
C LEU A 15 23.84 -3.55 0.90
N MET A 16 25.18 -3.53 0.81
CA MET A 16 25.96 -4.71 0.38
C MET A 16 25.96 -5.85 1.39
N ALA A 17 25.72 -5.56 2.67
CA ALA A 17 25.54 -6.59 3.69
C ALA A 17 24.20 -7.36 3.55
N ARG A 18 23.25 -6.86 2.74
CA ARG A 18 21.93 -7.48 2.54
C ARG A 18 21.83 -8.12 1.16
N GLU A 19 21.04 -9.17 1.05
CA GLU A 19 20.81 -9.86 -0.22
C GLU A 19 20.22 -8.91 -1.28
N PRO A 20 20.87 -8.75 -2.45
CA PRO A 20 20.41 -7.80 -3.48
C PRO A 20 18.95 -7.97 -3.92
N THR A 21 18.44 -9.20 -3.89
CA THR A 21 17.04 -9.54 -4.22
C THR A 21 16.03 -8.82 -3.31
N SER A 22 16.41 -8.48 -2.08
CA SER A 22 15.52 -7.85 -1.11
C SER A 22 15.38 -6.33 -1.25
N TRP A 23 16.31 -5.65 -1.92
CA TRP A 23 16.36 -4.18 -1.94
C TRP A 23 16.67 -3.58 -3.32
N CYS A 24 17.22 -4.35 -4.26
CA CYS A 24 17.56 -3.86 -5.58
C CYS A 24 16.42 -4.14 -6.55
N MET A 25 15.81 -3.07 -7.08
CA MET A 25 14.70 -3.14 -8.03
C MET A 25 14.98 -3.99 -9.27
N ALA A 26 16.24 -4.15 -9.68
CA ALA A 26 16.61 -5.00 -10.82
C ALA A 26 16.31 -6.49 -10.61
N TYR A 27 16.11 -6.92 -9.35
CA TYR A 27 15.75 -8.29 -9.00
C TYR A 27 14.27 -8.46 -8.65
N PHE A 28 13.49 -7.37 -8.64
CA PHE A 28 12.06 -7.47 -8.46
C PHE A 28 11.44 -8.11 -9.69
N SER A 29 10.61 -9.13 -9.49
CA SER A 29 9.90 -9.78 -10.59
C SER A 29 8.88 -8.81 -11.17
N THR A 30 9.13 -8.35 -12.39
CA THR A 30 8.15 -7.59 -13.17
C THR A 30 6.98 -8.51 -13.52
N GLY A 31 5.76 -8.16 -13.11
CA GLY A 31 4.55 -8.95 -13.37
C GLY A 31 3.95 -9.67 -12.15
N LEU A 32 4.58 -9.60 -10.97
CA LEU A 32 3.94 -9.96 -9.69
C LEU A 32 3.22 -8.77 -9.03
N ALA A 33 3.15 -7.63 -9.73
CA ALA A 33 2.34 -6.48 -9.32
C ALA A 33 0.86 -6.89 -9.38
N CYS A 34 0.29 -7.26 -8.24
CA CYS A 34 -1.16 -7.33 -8.10
C CYS A 34 -1.70 -5.91 -8.26
N GLU A 35 -2.76 -5.73 -9.05
CA GLU A 35 -3.45 -4.45 -9.25
C GLU A 35 -3.84 -3.78 -7.90
N ALA A 36 -4.04 -4.60 -6.86
CA ALA A 36 -4.24 -4.15 -5.49
C ALA A 36 -3.05 -3.35 -4.90
N VAL A 37 -1.81 -3.66 -5.29
CA VAL A 37 -0.59 -3.00 -4.78
C VAL A 37 -0.28 -1.71 -5.52
N GLU A 38 -0.62 -1.59 -6.82
CA GLU A 38 -0.08 -0.50 -7.65
C GLU A 38 -0.99 0.71 -7.84
N ASN A 39 -2.29 0.63 -7.56
CA ASN A 39 -3.15 1.80 -7.33
C ASN A 39 -4.54 1.38 -6.87
N GLY A 40 -4.92 0.11 -7.05
CA GLY A 40 -6.29 -0.35 -6.84
C GLY A 40 -6.84 -0.08 -5.44
N ILE A 41 -6.02 -0.18 -4.39
CA ILE A 41 -6.48 0.15 -3.02
C ILE A 41 -6.78 1.65 -2.88
N VAL A 42 -5.88 2.50 -3.41
CA VAL A 42 -6.02 3.96 -3.32
C VAL A 42 -7.18 4.45 -4.19
N GLU A 43 -7.33 3.90 -5.39
CA GLU A 43 -8.43 4.20 -6.30
C GLU A 43 -9.77 3.74 -5.73
N CYS A 44 -9.85 2.52 -5.20
CA CYS A 44 -11.05 2.04 -4.50
C CYS A 44 -11.42 2.95 -3.32
N PHE A 45 -10.43 3.28 -2.47
CA PHE A 45 -10.67 4.16 -1.34
C PHE A 45 -11.13 5.55 -1.77
N ASN A 46 -10.48 6.13 -2.79
CA ASN A 46 -10.87 7.42 -3.33
C ASN A 46 -12.29 7.40 -3.88
N ALA A 47 -12.69 6.35 -4.60
CA ALA A 47 -14.06 6.20 -5.11
C ALA A 47 -15.10 6.20 -3.96
N ILE A 48 -14.79 5.56 -2.82
CA ILE A 48 -15.68 5.50 -1.65
C ILE A 48 -15.84 6.87 -0.99
N ILE A 49 -14.75 7.64 -0.88
CA ILE A 49 -14.77 8.92 -0.13
C ILE A 49 -15.17 10.12 -0.98
N VAL A 50 -15.18 10.04 -2.31
CA VAL A 50 -15.52 11.18 -3.20
C VAL A 50 -16.85 11.82 -2.82
N ASP A 51 -17.89 11.04 -2.58
CA ASP A 51 -19.21 11.56 -2.17
C ASP A 51 -19.31 11.85 -0.67
N ALA A 52 -18.50 11.19 0.16
CA ALA A 52 -18.41 11.51 1.57
C ALA A 52 -17.83 12.91 1.78
N ARG A 53 -16.77 13.27 1.04
CA ARG A 53 -16.06 14.55 1.13
C ARG A 53 -16.90 15.80 0.87
N LYS A 54 -18.08 15.66 0.25
CA LYS A 54 -19.06 16.74 0.06
C LYS A 54 -19.81 17.09 1.35
N LYS A 55 -19.65 16.30 2.42
CA LYS A 55 -20.34 16.45 3.71
C LYS A 55 -19.40 17.04 4.78
N PRO A 56 -19.95 17.56 5.89
CA PRO A 56 -19.14 17.95 7.06
C PRO A 56 -18.25 16.80 7.54
N LEU A 57 -17.11 17.15 8.14
CA LEU A 57 -16.08 16.19 8.60
C LEU A 57 -16.67 15.04 9.44
N LEU A 58 -17.58 15.36 10.36
CA LEU A 58 -18.23 14.35 11.21
C LEU A 58 -18.98 13.29 10.37
N ALA A 59 -19.74 13.73 9.37
CA ALA A 59 -20.49 12.84 8.48
C ALA A 59 -19.58 12.03 7.54
N VAL A 60 -18.39 12.53 7.22
CA VAL A 60 -17.36 11.76 6.48
C VAL A 60 -16.84 10.62 7.35
N LEU A 61 -16.50 10.92 8.61
CA LEU A 61 -15.96 9.95 9.55
C LEU A 61 -16.96 8.84 9.88
N GLU A 62 -18.23 9.19 10.11
CA GLU A 62 -19.31 8.22 10.33
C GLU A 62 -19.47 7.28 9.12
N LYS A 63 -19.48 7.84 7.90
CA LYS A 63 -19.58 7.04 6.67
C LYS A 63 -18.41 6.06 6.49
N ILE A 64 -17.18 6.52 6.73
CA ILE A 64 -15.99 5.66 6.64
C ILE A 64 -16.07 4.55 7.70
N GLY A 65 -16.48 4.89 8.93
CA GLY A 65 -16.64 3.93 10.01
C GLY A 65 -17.64 2.82 9.67
N LEU A 66 -18.85 3.20 9.20
CA LEU A 66 -19.88 2.24 8.79
C LEU A 66 -19.40 1.33 7.65
N TYR A 67 -18.76 1.90 6.63
CA TYR A 67 -18.20 1.14 5.51
C TYR A 67 -17.17 0.10 5.98
N MET A 68 -16.26 0.48 6.89
CA MET A 68 -15.24 -0.42 7.41
C MET A 68 -15.83 -1.56 8.24
N MET A 69 -16.86 -1.29 9.05
CA MET A 69 -17.57 -2.31 9.82
C MET A 69 -18.28 -3.32 8.92
N GLU A 70 -19.00 -2.84 7.92
CA GLU A 70 -19.70 -3.69 6.94
C GLU A 70 -18.72 -4.57 6.16
N ARG A 71 -17.61 -3.97 5.68
CA ARG A 71 -16.55 -4.70 5.00
C ARG A 71 -15.94 -5.80 5.87
N ALA A 72 -15.62 -5.48 7.13
CA ALA A 72 -15.04 -6.45 8.06
C ALA A 72 -16.01 -7.60 8.36
N PHE A 73 -17.30 -7.31 8.50
CA PHE A 73 -18.33 -8.31 8.68
C PHE A 73 -18.43 -9.25 7.46
N ASN A 74 -18.53 -8.70 6.25
CA ASN A 74 -18.65 -9.49 5.03
C ASN A 74 -17.43 -10.39 4.80
N LEU A 75 -16.21 -9.85 4.99
CA LEU A 75 -14.98 -10.63 4.88
C LEU A 75 -14.92 -11.79 5.89
N LYS A 76 -15.44 -11.58 7.10
CA LYS A 76 -15.54 -12.63 8.10
C LYS A 76 -16.50 -13.73 7.66
N GLN A 77 -17.66 -13.37 7.12
CA GLN A 77 -18.63 -14.34 6.59
C GLN A 77 -18.08 -15.13 5.40
N GLU A 78 -17.32 -14.49 4.51
CA GLU A 78 -16.66 -15.15 3.37
C GLU A 78 -15.58 -16.14 3.81
N ALA A 79 -14.81 -15.81 4.86
CA ALA A 79 -13.77 -16.69 5.39
C ALA A 79 -14.32 -17.91 6.15
N GLU A 80 -15.58 -17.85 6.60
CA GLU A 80 -16.28 -18.94 7.29
C GLU A 80 -16.98 -19.92 6.33
N ASN A 81 -17.07 -19.60 5.02
CA ASN A 81 -17.61 -20.45 3.96
C ASN A 81 -16.50 -21.20 3.19
#